data_AF-A0A6N9T7E2-F1
#
_entry.id   AF-A0A6N9T7E2-F1
#
_cell.length_a   1.000
_cell.length_b   1.000
_cell.length_c   1.000
_cell.angle_alpha   90.00
_cell.angle_beta   90.00
_cell.angle_gamma   90.00
#
_symmetry.space_group_name_H-M   'P 1'
#
loop_
_entity.id
_entity.type
_entity.pdbx_description
1 polymer ?
#
loop_
_entity_poly.entity_id
_entity_poly.type
_entity_poly.pdbx_seq_one_letter_code
_entity_poly.pdbx_strand_id
1 'polypeptide(L)'
;MARAKTTPPVAAPTTAKREPLFTGRDWDFNLLDRVYGAIQEIAETELKLDTYPNQIEVISSEQMLDAYASTGMPLFYKHWSFGKHFVRNETLYRKGWQGLAYEIVINSSPCIVYVMEENSATMQTLVLAHAAFGHNHFFKNNYCFKQWTDATSILDYLSFAKKFVASCEDRYGQESVEQILDAAHALMSHGVHRYPGKHALDLKSEQRRLEERQAFAEKHFSDLWRTLPKTASRKKRDGEDERRRQMLGLPEENILYFLEKNAPRLAPWQRELIRIVRQIAQYFYPQRQTKVMNEGCATFSHYRLMTRLHESGQITDGSFMEFLHSHTSVVFQPEYDDPRYSGINPYALGFAMMEDIERIAIAPTPEDRAFFPDFAGCGDGYGVLRDAWENFRDESFILQFLSPNVIRKQKLFRLVDDSEDDEIVVASIHDERGYKAVRQSLSRQFDVGRQDPDIQVADVDLAGDRKLILHHNVVDGITLDGKDAAKVLHHLANLWGYDVKLLEIEDGETVAAHDGSPSRAFR
;
A
#
# COMPACT_ATOMS: atom_id res chain seq x y z
N MET A 1 -16.78 -53.10 -16.05
CA MET A 1 -17.06 -52.54 -14.71
C MET A 1 -15.86 -52.79 -13.81
N ALA A 2 -14.90 -51.88 -13.78
CA ALA A 2 -13.73 -51.95 -12.91
C ALA A 2 -13.88 -50.91 -11.80
N ARG A 3 -13.96 -51.36 -10.55
CA ARG A 3 -14.04 -50.50 -9.36
C ARG A 3 -12.74 -49.71 -9.22
N ALA A 4 -12.82 -48.39 -9.30
CA ALA A 4 -11.74 -47.49 -8.90
C ALA A 4 -11.47 -47.69 -7.41
N LYS A 5 -10.21 -48.02 -7.07
CA LYS A 5 -9.74 -48.05 -5.68
C LYS A 5 -9.59 -46.59 -5.22
N THR A 6 -10.45 -46.17 -4.31
CA THR A 6 -10.32 -44.93 -3.56
C THR A 6 -9.10 -45.02 -2.64
N THR A 7 -8.14 -44.14 -2.86
CA THR A 7 -6.99 -43.91 -1.97
C THR A 7 -7.51 -43.41 -0.61
N PRO A 8 -7.00 -43.91 0.54
CA PRO A 8 -7.44 -43.41 1.84
C PRO A 8 -6.92 -41.98 2.07
N PRO A 9 -7.65 -41.16 2.86
CA PRO A 9 -7.18 -39.82 3.23
C PRO A 9 -5.90 -39.93 4.06
N VAL A 10 -4.99 -38.96 3.85
CA VAL A 10 -3.76 -38.80 4.63
C VAL A 10 -4.15 -38.64 6.10
N ALA A 11 -3.58 -39.47 6.97
CA ALA A 11 -3.86 -39.43 8.41
C ALA A 11 -3.37 -38.10 9.00
N ALA A 12 -4.30 -37.33 9.59
CA ALA A 12 -3.96 -36.15 10.38
C ALA A 12 -3.07 -36.56 11.57
N PRO A 13 -2.04 -35.76 11.92
CA PRO A 13 -1.23 -36.05 13.10
C PRO A 13 -2.13 -36.04 14.35
N THR A 14 -2.10 -37.12 15.12
CA THR A 14 -2.81 -37.26 16.40
C THR A 14 -2.26 -36.26 17.42
N THR A 15 -2.84 -35.06 17.47
CA THR A 15 -2.62 -34.09 18.55
C THR A 15 -3.46 -34.50 19.75
N ALA A 16 -2.83 -34.68 20.91
CA ALA A 16 -3.54 -34.89 22.17
C ALA A 16 -4.49 -33.71 22.42
N LYS A 17 -5.79 -33.98 22.65
CA LYS A 17 -6.80 -32.94 22.91
C LYS A 17 -6.40 -32.15 24.16
N ARG A 18 -6.13 -30.86 23.97
CA ARG A 18 -5.84 -29.91 25.05
C ARG A 18 -7.16 -29.36 25.61
N GLU A 19 -7.10 -28.77 26.80
CA GLU A 19 -8.25 -28.05 27.35
C GLU A 19 -8.50 -26.75 26.57
N PRO A 20 -9.77 -26.34 26.37
CA PRO A 20 -10.09 -25.08 25.71
C PRO A 20 -9.48 -23.88 26.45
N LEU A 21 -8.94 -22.94 25.70
CA LEU A 21 -8.38 -21.70 26.23
C LEU A 21 -9.47 -20.83 26.87
N PHE A 22 -10.65 -20.81 26.24
CA PHE A 22 -11.84 -20.11 26.68
C PHE A 22 -13.09 -20.83 26.17
N THR A 23 -14.22 -20.62 26.85
CA THR A 23 -15.55 -21.15 26.46
C THR A 23 -16.62 -20.07 26.32
N GLY A 24 -16.35 -18.86 26.82
CA GLY A 24 -17.25 -17.71 26.78
C GLY A 24 -16.76 -16.59 25.88
N ARG A 25 -17.52 -15.49 25.84
CA ARG A 25 -17.17 -14.28 25.06
C ARG A 25 -16.22 -13.35 25.81
N ASP A 26 -16.23 -13.41 27.13
CA ASP A 26 -15.44 -12.52 27.98
C ASP A 26 -13.96 -12.86 27.89
N TRP A 27 -13.12 -11.84 28.02
CA TRP A 27 -11.67 -11.98 28.00
C TRP A 27 -11.04 -11.05 29.04
N ASP A 28 -9.83 -11.40 29.48
CA ASP A 28 -8.96 -10.57 30.31
C ASP A 28 -7.52 -10.62 29.75
N PHE A 29 -6.62 -9.80 30.30
CA PHE A 29 -5.23 -9.75 29.83
C PHE A 29 -4.50 -11.10 29.97
N ASN A 30 -4.81 -11.88 31.00
CA ASN A 30 -4.19 -13.20 31.19
C ASN A 30 -4.64 -14.19 30.11
N LEU A 31 -5.92 -14.16 29.73
CA LEU A 31 -6.44 -14.95 28.62
C LEU A 31 -5.80 -14.51 27.30
N LEU A 32 -5.67 -13.21 27.07
CA LEU A 32 -5.05 -12.66 25.86
C LEU A 32 -3.60 -13.14 25.71
N ASP A 33 -2.81 -13.11 26.78
CA ASP A 33 -1.43 -13.63 26.80
C ASP A 33 -1.37 -15.14 26.51
N ARG A 34 -2.28 -15.92 27.11
CA ARG A 34 -2.38 -17.37 26.84
C ARG A 34 -2.76 -17.67 25.39
N VAL A 35 -3.70 -16.91 24.85
CA VAL A 35 -4.13 -17.00 23.45
C VAL A 35 -2.97 -16.65 22.52
N TYR A 36 -2.27 -15.55 22.80
CA TYR A 36 -1.09 -15.14 22.05
C TYR A 36 -0.03 -16.25 22.02
N GLY A 37 0.31 -16.83 23.19
CA GLY A 37 1.28 -17.92 23.28
C GLY A 37 0.85 -19.19 22.52
N ALA A 38 -0.44 -19.53 22.56
CA ALA A 38 -0.98 -20.66 21.79
C ALA A 38 -0.91 -20.45 20.28
N ILE A 39 -1.22 -19.23 19.81
CA ILE A 39 -1.09 -18.88 18.39
C ILE A 39 0.39 -18.89 17.99
N GLN A 40 1.27 -18.31 18.82
CA GLN A 40 2.71 -18.25 18.59
C GLN A 40 3.32 -19.65 18.40
N GLU A 41 2.96 -20.61 19.26
CA GLU A 41 3.43 -21.99 19.16
C GLU A 41 3.14 -22.56 17.76
N ILE A 42 1.91 -22.44 17.27
CA ILE A 42 1.51 -22.97 15.96
C ILE A 42 2.16 -22.17 14.82
N ALA A 43 2.19 -20.85 14.93
CA ALA A 43 2.75 -19.96 13.92
C ALA A 43 4.24 -20.24 13.67
N GLU A 44 5.02 -20.44 14.74
CA GLU A 44 6.47 -20.68 14.65
C GLU A 44 6.79 -22.14 14.26
N THR A 45 6.06 -23.12 14.81
CA THR A 45 6.39 -24.54 14.62
C THR A 45 5.82 -25.15 13.34
N GLU A 46 4.57 -24.82 13.00
CA GLU A 46 3.89 -25.40 11.83
C GLU A 46 4.06 -24.51 10.60
N LEU A 47 3.66 -23.23 10.69
CA LEU A 47 3.69 -22.32 9.54
C LEU A 47 5.08 -21.69 9.32
N LYS A 48 5.93 -21.68 10.35
CA LYS A 48 7.26 -21.03 10.37
C LYS A 48 7.19 -19.54 10.01
N LEU A 49 6.22 -18.84 10.57
CA LEU A 49 6.10 -17.40 10.42
C LEU A 49 7.20 -16.71 11.22
N ASP A 50 7.96 -15.83 10.56
CA ASP A 50 8.94 -14.96 11.19
C ASP A 50 8.37 -13.54 11.36
N THR A 51 8.24 -13.05 12.60
CA THR A 51 7.56 -11.78 12.92
C THR A 51 8.48 -10.82 13.68
N TYR A 52 8.18 -9.52 13.66
CA TYR A 52 8.74 -8.58 14.62
C TYR A 52 8.16 -8.86 16.02
N PRO A 53 8.84 -8.47 17.11
CA PRO A 53 8.24 -8.53 18.44
C PRO A 53 6.90 -7.76 18.45
N ASN A 54 5.84 -8.37 18.96
CA ASN A 54 4.52 -7.75 19.02
C ASN A 54 4.36 -6.89 20.27
N GLN A 55 3.68 -5.75 20.12
CA GLN A 55 3.16 -4.91 21.19
C GLN A 55 1.65 -4.78 20.98
N ILE A 56 0.87 -5.44 21.84
CA ILE A 56 -0.59 -5.44 21.76
C ILE A 56 -1.13 -4.28 22.59
N GLU A 57 -1.92 -3.41 21.96
CA GLU A 57 -2.57 -2.27 22.60
C GLU A 57 -4.09 -2.42 22.51
N VAL A 58 -4.77 -2.41 23.66
CA VAL A 58 -6.23 -2.44 23.72
C VAL A 58 -6.75 -1.01 23.63
N ILE A 59 -7.67 -0.76 22.69
CA ILE A 59 -8.28 0.55 22.44
C ILE A 59 -9.80 0.46 22.37
N SER A 60 -10.48 1.58 22.63
CA SER A 60 -11.93 1.68 22.44
C SER A 60 -12.32 1.82 20.97
N SER A 61 -13.59 1.57 20.65
CA SER A 61 -14.12 1.79 19.29
C SER A 61 -13.91 3.22 18.78
N GLU A 62 -13.95 4.23 19.65
CA GLU A 62 -13.73 5.64 19.29
C GLU A 62 -12.28 5.90 18.90
N GLN A 63 -11.34 5.37 19.70
CA GLN A 63 -9.90 5.44 19.41
C GLN A 63 -9.56 4.71 18.11
N MET A 64 -10.23 3.60 17.82
CA MET A 64 -10.04 2.88 16.56
C MET A 64 -10.52 3.69 15.35
N LEU A 65 -11.67 4.36 15.46
CA LEU A 65 -12.15 5.24 14.39
C LEU A 65 -11.21 6.42 14.15
N ASP A 66 -10.66 7.02 15.22
CA ASP A 66 -9.67 8.10 15.13
C ASP A 66 -8.38 7.62 14.45
N ALA A 67 -7.86 6.47 14.87
CA ALA A 67 -6.69 5.86 14.25
C ALA A 67 -6.93 5.51 12.77
N TYR A 68 -8.11 5.02 12.39
CA TYR A 68 -8.43 4.72 10.99
C TYR A 68 -8.51 5.99 10.12
N ALA A 69 -9.04 7.08 10.69
CA ALA A 69 -9.09 8.37 10.03
C ALA A 69 -7.70 8.96 9.73
N SER A 70 -6.70 8.65 10.57
CA SER A 70 -5.29 9.02 10.39
C SER A 70 -4.45 7.97 9.65
N THR A 71 -5.08 7.11 8.84
CA THR A 71 -4.40 6.06 8.06
C THR A 71 -3.67 5.03 8.96
N GLY A 72 -4.23 4.75 10.13
CA GLY A 72 -3.71 3.75 11.08
C GLY A 72 -2.54 4.22 11.94
N MET A 73 -2.19 5.53 11.94
CA MET A 73 -1.04 6.05 12.69
C MET A 73 -1.45 6.87 13.94
N PRO A 74 -1.04 6.46 15.15
CA PRO A 74 -1.43 7.10 16.43
C PRO A 74 -0.74 8.46 16.66
N LEU A 75 0.38 8.71 15.97
CA LEU A 75 1.20 9.92 16.11
C LEU A 75 1.15 10.81 14.87
N PHE A 76 0.09 10.71 14.07
CA PHE A 76 -0.05 11.56 12.90
C PHE A 76 -0.28 13.03 13.29
N TYR A 77 0.13 13.96 12.41
CA TYR A 77 -0.21 15.37 12.56
C TYR A 77 -1.67 15.62 12.16
N LYS A 78 -2.23 16.76 12.59
CA LYS A 78 -3.63 17.08 12.30
C LYS A 78 -3.78 17.56 10.86
N HIS A 79 -4.85 17.11 10.20
CA HIS A 79 -5.26 17.58 8.89
C HIS A 79 -6.77 17.41 8.74
N TRP A 80 -7.45 18.36 8.13
CA TRP A 80 -8.91 18.34 8.02
C TRP A 80 -9.43 17.15 7.20
N SER A 81 -8.65 16.65 6.24
CA SER A 81 -9.02 15.48 5.42
C SER A 81 -9.25 14.25 6.30
N PHE A 82 -8.45 14.06 7.35
CA PHE A 82 -8.64 12.97 8.32
C PHE A 82 -9.96 13.12 9.06
N GLY A 83 -10.32 14.33 9.49
CA GLY A 83 -11.65 14.59 10.09
C GLY A 83 -12.80 14.26 9.13
N LYS A 84 -12.65 14.56 7.83
CA LYS A 84 -13.64 14.16 6.81
C LYS A 84 -13.72 12.64 6.67
N HIS A 85 -12.59 11.93 6.69
CA HIS A 85 -12.56 10.47 6.67
C HIS A 85 -13.21 9.89 7.92
N PHE A 86 -12.92 10.43 9.11
CA PHE A 86 -13.55 10.06 10.37
C PHE A 86 -15.07 10.12 10.29
N VAL A 87 -15.62 11.29 9.94
CA VAL A 87 -17.08 11.50 9.87
C VAL A 87 -17.74 10.54 8.87
N ARG A 88 -17.08 10.29 7.72
CA ARG A 88 -17.55 9.31 6.74
C ARG A 88 -17.59 7.90 7.34
N ASN A 89 -16.49 7.44 7.93
CA ASN A 89 -16.35 6.08 8.45
C ASN A 89 -17.25 5.86 9.68
N GLU A 90 -17.33 6.82 10.58
CA GLU A 90 -18.26 6.81 11.71
C GLU A 90 -19.71 6.71 11.23
N THR A 91 -20.09 7.47 10.19
CA THR A 91 -21.44 7.41 9.63
C THR A 91 -21.75 6.05 9.02
N LEU A 92 -20.81 5.47 8.27
CA LEU A 92 -20.96 4.14 7.68
C LEU A 92 -21.08 3.06 8.75
N TYR A 93 -20.28 3.16 9.82
CA TYR A 93 -20.33 2.25 10.95
C TYR A 93 -21.64 2.35 11.74
N ARG A 94 -22.04 3.56 12.15
CA ARG A 94 -23.30 3.78 12.90
C ARG A 94 -24.53 3.32 12.13
N LYS A 95 -24.51 3.40 10.80
CA LYS A 95 -25.60 2.92 9.93
C LYS A 95 -25.54 1.41 9.66
N GLY A 96 -24.51 0.71 10.14
CA GLY A 96 -24.29 -0.71 9.88
C GLY A 96 -23.96 -1.03 8.42
N TRP A 97 -23.59 -0.02 7.62
CA TRP A 97 -23.24 -0.18 6.21
C TRP A 97 -21.81 -0.68 6.02
N GLN A 98 -20.96 -0.50 7.03
CA GLN A 98 -19.59 -1.00 7.07
C GLN A 98 -19.30 -1.51 8.48
N GLY A 99 -18.73 -2.71 8.60
CA GLY A 99 -18.16 -3.17 9.88
C GLY A 99 -16.89 -2.37 10.23
N LEU A 100 -16.58 -2.23 11.52
CA LEU A 100 -15.25 -1.77 11.92
C LEU A 100 -14.21 -2.79 11.46
N ALA A 101 -13.04 -2.31 11.02
CA ALA A 101 -11.86 -3.16 10.94
C ALA A 101 -11.62 -3.72 12.35
N TYR A 102 -11.35 -5.01 12.48
CA TYR A 102 -11.20 -5.63 13.79
C TYR A 102 -9.85 -5.27 14.46
N GLU A 103 -8.96 -4.65 13.69
CA GLU A 103 -7.56 -4.41 14.03
C GLU A 103 -7.02 -3.18 13.30
N ILE A 104 -5.94 -2.61 13.87
CA ILE A 104 -5.00 -1.76 13.15
C ILE A 104 -3.59 -2.25 13.47
N VAL A 105 -2.81 -2.54 12.45
CA VAL A 105 -1.42 -3.00 12.58
C VAL A 105 -0.46 -1.96 12.03
N ILE A 106 0.58 -1.65 12.81
CA ILE A 106 1.64 -0.74 12.40
C ILE A 106 2.90 -1.55 12.11
N ASN A 107 3.44 -1.37 10.91
CA ASN A 107 4.75 -1.90 10.55
C ASN A 107 5.85 -1.10 11.28
N SER A 108 6.11 -1.50 12.52
CA SER A 108 7.20 -1.03 13.38
C SER A 108 7.88 -2.21 14.08
N SER A 109 9.00 -1.95 14.75
CA SER A 109 9.69 -2.95 15.59
C SER A 109 9.90 -2.35 17.00
N PRO A 110 9.07 -2.70 18.00
CA PRO A 110 8.02 -3.73 17.96
C PRO A 110 6.84 -3.38 17.05
N CYS A 111 6.18 -4.39 16.49
CA CYS A 111 4.97 -4.25 15.68
C CYS A 111 3.81 -3.97 16.61
N ILE A 112 3.13 -2.83 16.42
CA ILE A 112 2.01 -2.43 17.26
C ILE A 112 0.73 -2.99 16.66
N VAL A 113 -0.03 -3.73 17.46
CA VAL A 113 -1.31 -4.33 17.08
C VAL A 113 -2.39 -3.78 17.99
N TYR A 114 -3.30 -3.02 17.41
CA TYR A 114 -4.46 -2.49 18.10
C TYR A 114 -5.61 -3.49 18.09
N VAL A 115 -6.11 -3.81 19.28
CA VAL A 115 -7.28 -4.67 19.46
C VAL A 115 -8.41 -3.90 20.14
N MET A 116 -9.65 -4.12 19.73
CA MET A 116 -10.80 -3.46 20.36
C MET A 116 -11.15 -4.08 21.71
N GLU A 117 -11.54 -3.26 22.68
CA GLU A 117 -11.98 -3.76 23.98
C GLU A 117 -13.32 -4.52 23.88
N GLU A 118 -14.17 -4.17 22.92
CA GLU A 118 -15.51 -4.72 22.73
C GLU A 118 -15.51 -6.07 21.97
N ASN A 119 -14.34 -6.53 21.51
CA ASN A 119 -14.18 -7.83 20.87
C ASN A 119 -14.50 -8.97 21.84
N SER A 120 -15.11 -10.05 21.31
CA SER A 120 -15.20 -11.32 22.04
C SER A 120 -13.84 -12.00 22.14
N ALA A 121 -13.65 -12.96 23.06
CA ALA A 121 -12.45 -13.79 23.12
C ALA A 121 -12.12 -14.47 21.78
N THR A 122 -13.13 -14.92 21.04
CA THR A 122 -12.96 -15.45 19.67
C THR A 122 -12.41 -14.38 18.73
N MET A 123 -12.97 -13.17 18.74
CA MET A 123 -12.53 -12.08 17.89
C MET A 123 -11.13 -11.59 18.27
N GLN A 124 -10.78 -11.55 19.55
CA GLN A 124 -9.40 -11.27 19.98
C GLN A 124 -8.42 -12.31 19.43
N THR A 125 -8.78 -13.60 19.53
CA THR A 125 -7.98 -14.70 18.98
C THR A 125 -7.79 -14.55 17.46
N LEU A 126 -8.86 -14.23 16.73
CA LEU A 126 -8.84 -14.01 15.29
C LEU A 126 -7.93 -12.84 14.91
N VAL A 127 -8.07 -11.71 15.60
CA VAL A 127 -7.29 -10.49 15.36
C VAL A 127 -5.81 -10.73 15.63
N LEU A 128 -5.47 -11.39 16.74
CA LEU A 128 -4.08 -11.73 17.04
C LEU A 128 -3.50 -12.63 15.94
N ALA A 129 -4.22 -13.66 15.52
CA ALA A 129 -3.76 -14.55 14.44
C ALA A 129 -3.57 -13.80 13.10
N HIS A 130 -4.44 -12.82 12.81
CA HIS A 130 -4.42 -12.04 11.57
C HIS A 130 -3.33 -10.95 11.57
N ALA A 131 -3.37 -10.04 12.54
CA ALA A 131 -2.51 -8.87 12.60
C ALA A 131 -1.13 -9.19 13.20
N ALA A 132 -1.10 -9.82 14.39
CA ALA A 132 0.14 -10.05 15.15
C ALA A 132 1.06 -11.11 14.51
N PHE A 133 0.50 -12.02 13.71
CA PHE A 133 1.26 -13.06 13.02
C PHE A 133 1.20 -12.94 11.51
N GLY A 134 0.02 -12.79 10.90
CA GLY A 134 -0.14 -12.69 9.46
C GLY A 134 0.50 -11.44 8.84
N HIS A 135 -0.05 -10.26 9.13
CA HIS A 135 0.48 -9.00 8.62
C HIS A 135 1.92 -8.74 9.10
N ASN A 136 2.20 -8.98 10.38
CA ASN A 136 3.55 -8.80 10.92
C ASN A 136 4.59 -9.66 10.18
N HIS A 137 4.28 -10.93 9.90
CA HIS A 137 5.15 -11.77 9.08
C HIS A 137 5.38 -11.18 7.68
N PHE A 138 4.30 -10.75 7.03
CA PHE A 138 4.39 -10.18 5.69
C PHE A 138 5.25 -8.90 5.65
N PHE A 139 5.01 -7.97 6.58
CA PHE A 139 5.76 -6.71 6.70
C PHE A 139 7.25 -6.94 6.96
N LYS A 140 7.59 -7.91 7.83
CA LYS A 140 8.99 -8.20 8.14
C LYS A 140 9.75 -8.81 6.96
N ASN A 141 9.08 -9.62 6.14
CA ASN A 141 9.77 -10.50 5.20
C ASN A 141 9.69 -10.05 3.74
N ASN A 142 8.60 -9.42 3.31
CA ASN A 142 8.45 -9.01 1.93
C ASN A 142 9.52 -7.99 1.50
N TYR A 143 10.13 -8.23 0.35
CA TYR A 143 11.25 -7.41 -0.13
C TYR A 143 10.88 -5.93 -0.33
N CYS A 144 9.63 -5.60 -0.67
CA CYS A 144 9.20 -4.21 -0.83
C CYS A 144 9.21 -3.46 0.49
N PHE A 145 8.78 -4.10 1.58
CA PHE A 145 8.83 -3.51 2.91
C PHE A 145 10.27 -3.35 3.39
N LYS A 146 11.12 -4.38 3.21
CA LYS A 146 12.55 -4.30 3.52
C LYS A 146 13.27 -3.18 2.74
N GLN A 147 12.83 -2.89 1.52
CA GLN A 147 13.44 -1.89 0.65
C GLN A 147 12.97 -0.47 0.97
N TRP A 148 11.70 -0.27 1.31
CA TRP A 148 11.07 1.05 1.37
C TRP A 148 10.63 1.52 2.75
N THR A 149 10.71 0.67 3.77
CA THR A 149 10.32 1.02 5.14
C THR A 149 11.47 0.83 6.11
N ASP A 150 11.47 1.63 7.17
CA ASP A 150 12.31 1.43 8.35
C ASP A 150 11.41 1.27 9.58
N ALA A 151 11.07 0.02 9.89
CA ALA A 151 10.23 -0.34 11.02
C ALA A 151 10.82 0.10 12.37
N THR A 152 12.13 0.30 12.47
CA THR A 152 12.78 0.63 13.75
C THR A 152 12.72 2.13 14.07
N SER A 153 12.61 3.00 13.06
CA SER A 153 12.66 4.45 13.26
C SER A 153 11.35 5.17 12.94
N ILE A 154 10.37 4.51 12.33
CA ILE A 154 9.10 5.14 11.92
C ILE A 154 8.36 5.82 13.08
N LEU A 155 8.30 5.20 14.27
CA LEU A 155 7.58 5.77 15.43
C LEU A 155 8.22 7.08 15.91
N ASP A 156 9.55 7.11 15.97
CA ASP A 156 10.31 8.32 16.31
C ASP A 156 10.08 9.41 15.25
N TYR A 157 10.07 9.02 13.98
CA TYR A 157 9.84 9.94 12.87
C TYR A 157 8.43 10.57 12.91
N LEU A 158 7.39 9.77 13.19
CA LEU A 158 6.03 10.28 13.34
C LEU A 158 5.89 11.22 14.54
N SER A 159 6.53 10.89 15.67
CA SER A 159 6.60 11.76 16.85
C SER A 159 7.26 13.11 16.53
N PHE A 160 8.36 13.08 15.77
CA PHE A 160 9.01 14.29 15.26
C PHE A 160 8.08 15.08 14.33
N ALA A 161 7.49 14.44 13.33
CA ALA A 161 6.62 15.09 12.35
C ALA A 161 5.45 15.82 13.03
N LYS A 162 4.78 15.17 13.98
CA LYS A 162 3.70 15.78 14.77
C LYS A 162 4.15 17.02 15.54
N LYS A 163 5.29 16.94 16.23
CA LYS A 163 5.86 18.07 16.99
C LYS A 163 6.30 19.21 16.08
N PHE A 164 6.88 18.89 14.93
CA PHE A 164 7.35 19.86 13.95
C PHE A 164 6.18 20.63 13.34
N VAL A 165 5.12 19.93 12.91
CA VAL A 165 3.90 20.55 12.38
C VAL A 165 3.28 21.48 13.42
N ALA A 166 3.08 21.00 14.66
CA ALA A 166 2.54 21.83 15.75
C ALA A 166 3.40 23.08 16.02
N SER A 167 4.73 22.93 16.02
CA SER A 167 5.65 24.06 16.19
C SER A 167 5.58 25.07 15.02
N CYS A 168 5.28 24.60 13.81
CA CYS A 168 5.06 25.47 12.66
C CYS A 168 3.72 26.21 12.77
N GLU A 169 2.67 25.53 13.22
CA GLU A 169 1.34 26.14 13.45
C GLU A 169 1.45 27.29 14.47
N ASP A 170 2.16 27.07 15.57
CA ASP A 170 2.39 28.09 16.62
C ASP A 170 3.18 29.30 16.10
N ARG A 171 4.16 29.09 15.20
CA ARG A 171 5.07 30.15 14.73
C ARG A 171 4.56 30.90 13.50
N TYR A 172 3.95 30.19 12.56
CA TYR A 172 3.61 30.70 11.22
C TYR A 172 2.09 30.79 10.99
N GLY A 173 1.29 30.34 11.96
CA GLY A 173 -0.17 30.30 11.89
C GLY A 173 -0.68 29.03 11.22
N GLN A 174 -1.83 28.56 11.68
CA GLN A 174 -2.46 27.32 11.21
C GLN A 174 -2.77 27.37 9.71
N GLU A 175 -3.36 28.46 9.22
CA GLU A 175 -3.76 28.59 7.80
C GLU A 175 -2.56 28.48 6.84
N SER A 176 -1.42 29.08 7.19
CA SER A 176 -0.20 29.01 6.39
C SER A 176 0.37 27.58 6.30
N VAL A 177 0.29 26.83 7.40
CA VAL A 177 0.77 25.44 7.47
C VAL A 177 -0.18 24.51 6.71
N GLU A 178 -1.48 24.68 6.93
CA GLU A 178 -2.54 23.91 6.28
C GLU A 178 -2.48 24.06 4.75
N GLN A 179 -2.28 25.27 4.24
CA GLN A 179 -2.10 25.52 2.81
C GLN A 179 -0.96 24.69 2.18
N ILE A 180 0.18 24.56 2.88
CA ILE A 180 1.32 23.77 2.40
C ILE A 180 1.01 22.26 2.50
N LEU A 181 0.41 21.82 3.60
CA LEU A 181 0.02 20.43 3.79
C LEU A 181 -1.03 20.00 2.77
N ASP A 182 -2.06 20.80 2.50
CA ASP A 182 -3.08 20.56 1.48
C ASP A 182 -2.45 20.33 0.12
N ALA A 183 -1.53 21.22 -0.28
CA ALA A 183 -0.86 21.11 -1.57
C ALA A 183 0.07 19.90 -1.64
N ALA A 184 0.74 19.55 -0.54
CA ALA A 184 1.58 18.35 -0.47
C ALA A 184 0.75 17.06 -0.49
N HIS A 185 -0.39 17.02 0.22
CA HIS A 185 -1.32 15.90 0.25
C HIS A 185 -1.94 15.66 -1.14
N ALA A 186 -2.29 16.73 -1.86
CA ALA A 186 -2.79 16.63 -3.23
C ALA A 186 -1.77 15.96 -4.21
N LEU A 187 -0.48 16.03 -3.90
CA LEU A 187 0.62 15.48 -4.69
C LEU A 187 1.25 14.23 -4.05
N MET A 188 0.65 13.69 -2.98
CA MET A 188 1.27 12.65 -2.15
C MET A 188 1.58 11.37 -2.94
N SER A 189 0.73 10.98 -3.90
CA SER A 189 0.96 9.83 -4.80
C SER A 189 2.18 10.00 -5.70
N HIS A 190 2.57 11.23 -6.02
CA HIS A 190 3.77 11.58 -6.79
C HIS A 190 4.94 12.01 -5.88
N GLY A 191 4.86 11.67 -4.59
CA GLY A 191 5.92 11.90 -3.60
C GLY A 191 6.83 10.69 -3.36
N VAL A 192 6.74 9.65 -4.18
CA VAL A 192 7.45 8.38 -3.96
C VAL A 192 8.54 8.17 -4.99
N HIS A 193 9.65 7.56 -4.57
CA HIS A 193 10.61 6.98 -5.50
C HIS A 193 10.13 5.57 -5.85
N ARG A 194 9.91 5.29 -7.13
CA ARG A 194 9.43 3.99 -7.60
C ARG A 194 10.57 3.00 -7.83
N TYR A 195 11.78 3.52 -8.09
CA TYR A 195 12.99 2.72 -8.33
C TYR A 195 13.95 2.75 -7.14
N PRO A 196 14.48 1.59 -6.68
CA PRO A 196 15.51 1.55 -5.65
C PRO A 196 16.74 2.35 -6.08
N GLY A 197 16.87 3.57 -5.54
CA GLY A 197 18.08 4.37 -5.65
C GLY A 197 19.15 3.93 -4.64
N LYS A 198 20.33 4.55 -4.69
CA LYS A 198 21.43 4.37 -3.71
C LYS A 198 21.12 4.96 -2.31
N HIS A 199 19.89 5.37 -2.05
CA HIS A 199 19.52 6.04 -0.81
C HIS A 199 19.11 5.01 0.23
N ALA A 200 20.02 4.69 1.15
CA ALA A 200 19.64 3.95 2.35
C ALA A 200 18.65 4.81 3.16
N LEU A 201 17.47 4.26 3.44
CA LEU A 201 16.42 4.88 4.25
C LEU A 201 16.79 4.80 5.73
N ASP A 202 17.76 5.60 6.15
CA ASP A 202 18.01 5.85 7.57
C ASP A 202 17.38 7.21 7.94
N LEU A 203 16.13 7.16 8.40
CA LEU A 203 15.36 8.36 8.72
C LEU A 203 16.05 9.21 9.79
N LYS A 204 16.76 8.59 10.75
CA LYS A 204 17.47 9.28 11.84
C LYS A 204 18.72 9.98 11.34
N SER A 205 19.58 9.31 10.56
CA SER A 205 20.79 9.99 10.05
C SER A 205 20.47 11.02 8.98
N GLU A 206 19.44 10.81 8.16
CA GLU A 206 18.98 11.81 7.19
C GLU A 206 18.40 13.04 7.89
N GLN A 207 17.66 12.88 8.99
CA GLN A 207 17.22 14.02 9.82
C GLN A 207 18.40 14.85 10.32
N ARG A 208 19.40 14.20 10.94
CA ARG A 208 20.59 14.88 11.46
C ARG A 208 21.37 15.60 10.36
N ARG A 209 21.56 14.96 9.21
CA ARG A 209 22.21 15.57 8.04
C ARG A 209 21.45 16.79 7.53
N LEU A 210 20.13 16.80 7.66
CA LEU A 210 19.31 17.93 7.23
C LEU A 210 19.32 19.07 8.24
N GLU A 211 19.32 18.81 9.53
CA GLU A 211 19.56 19.83 10.57
C GLU A 211 20.94 20.49 10.34
N GLU A 212 21.97 19.69 10.03
CA GLU A 212 23.31 20.16 9.69
C GLU A 212 23.32 20.96 8.36
N ARG A 213 22.58 20.52 7.34
CA ARG A 213 22.43 21.25 6.06
C ARG A 213 21.61 22.53 6.20
N GLN A 214 20.59 22.56 7.03
CA GLN A 214 19.79 23.74 7.30
C GLN A 214 20.64 24.78 8.03
N ALA A 215 21.39 24.37 9.05
CA ALA A 215 22.36 25.23 9.74
C ALA A 215 23.48 25.73 8.80
N PHE A 216 23.83 24.97 7.77
CA PHE A 216 24.80 25.37 6.74
C PHE A 216 24.18 26.30 5.68
N ALA A 217 22.94 26.04 5.25
CA ALA A 217 22.20 26.86 4.30
C ALA A 217 21.78 28.22 4.89
N GLU A 218 21.48 28.28 6.19
CA GLU A 218 21.31 29.53 6.94
C GLU A 218 22.59 30.38 6.96
N LYS A 219 23.77 29.74 6.85
CA LYS A 219 25.08 30.43 6.74
C LYS A 219 25.47 30.78 5.30
N HIS A 220 24.90 30.11 4.30
CA HIS A 220 25.24 30.28 2.89
C HIS A 220 23.98 30.36 2.03
N PHE A 221 23.40 31.57 1.95
CA PHE A 221 22.25 31.81 1.08
C PHE A 221 22.66 31.86 -0.40
N SER A 222 22.23 30.85 -1.17
CA SER A 222 21.93 30.84 -2.61
C SER A 222 22.96 31.44 -3.60
N ASP A 223 23.99 30.68 -3.95
CA ASP A 223 24.89 30.97 -5.10
C ASP A 223 24.49 30.26 -6.41
N LEU A 224 23.59 29.27 -6.37
CA LEU A 224 23.15 28.50 -7.54
C LEU A 224 22.24 29.30 -8.51
N TRP A 225 21.50 30.29 -8.00
CA TRP A 225 20.57 31.09 -8.79
C TRP A 225 21.10 32.49 -9.15
N ARG A 226 22.27 32.86 -8.62
CA ARG A 226 22.85 34.20 -8.78
C ARG A 226 23.89 34.27 -9.90
N THR A 227 24.41 33.12 -10.35
CA THR A 227 25.54 33.01 -11.28
C THR A 227 25.16 32.50 -12.67
N LEU A 228 23.91 32.73 -13.13
CA LEU A 228 23.60 32.65 -14.55
C LEU A 228 23.69 34.05 -15.16
N PRO A 229 24.66 34.30 -16.06
CA PRO A 229 24.83 35.62 -16.65
C PRO A 229 23.58 36.01 -17.45
N LYS A 230 23.02 37.18 -17.15
CA LYS A 230 22.11 37.88 -18.06
C LYS A 230 22.93 38.27 -19.30
N THR A 231 22.92 37.41 -20.32
CA THR A 231 23.40 37.81 -21.64
C THR A 231 22.34 37.50 -22.69
N ALA A 232 21.93 38.59 -23.35
CA ALA A 232 21.04 38.61 -24.49
C ALA A 232 21.52 37.68 -25.62
N SER A 233 20.54 37.03 -26.26
CA SER A 233 20.61 36.37 -27.57
C SER A 233 21.88 35.57 -27.89
N ARG A 234 22.03 34.39 -27.28
CA ARG A 234 22.94 33.36 -27.80
C ARG A 234 22.13 32.19 -28.32
N LYS A 235 22.33 31.83 -29.58
CA LYS A 235 21.71 30.65 -30.24
C LYS A 235 21.76 29.45 -29.31
N LYS A 236 20.60 28.80 -29.08
CA LYS A 236 20.45 27.51 -28.40
C LYS A 236 21.54 26.57 -28.92
N ARG A 237 22.47 26.19 -28.06
CA ARG A 237 23.41 25.08 -28.29
C ARG A 237 22.82 23.89 -27.55
N ASP A 238 22.44 22.84 -28.28
CA ASP A 238 21.73 21.67 -27.72
C ASP A 238 22.44 21.04 -26.50
N GLY A 239 23.76 21.20 -26.35
CA GLY A 239 24.52 20.70 -25.21
C GLY A 239 24.43 21.51 -23.89
N GLU A 240 23.97 22.76 -23.90
CA GLU A 240 23.78 23.54 -22.64
C GLU A 240 22.47 23.15 -21.93
N ASP A 241 21.44 22.82 -22.72
CA ASP A 241 20.13 22.39 -22.21
C ASP A 241 20.20 21.00 -21.57
N GLU A 242 20.94 20.09 -22.17
CA GLU A 242 21.13 18.74 -21.65
C GLU A 242 21.96 18.73 -20.35
N ARG A 243 23.02 19.54 -20.29
CA ARG A 243 23.82 19.71 -19.07
C ARG A 243 23.00 20.31 -17.92
N ARG A 244 22.07 21.22 -18.23
CA ARG A 244 21.14 21.81 -17.27
C ARG A 244 20.13 20.80 -16.73
N ARG A 245 19.52 19.98 -17.61
CA ARG A 245 18.62 18.90 -17.18
C ARG A 245 19.34 17.91 -16.28
N GLN A 246 20.56 17.51 -16.64
CA GLN A 246 21.39 16.64 -15.81
C GLN A 246 21.71 17.24 -14.44
N MET A 247 21.98 18.56 -14.37
CA MET A 247 22.24 19.24 -13.11
C MET A 247 21.01 19.28 -12.18
N LEU A 248 19.82 19.39 -12.76
CA LEU A 248 18.55 19.36 -12.02
C LEU A 248 18.01 17.93 -11.76
N GLY A 249 18.68 16.91 -12.29
CA GLY A 249 18.25 15.52 -12.17
C GLY A 249 17.00 15.17 -12.99
N LEU A 250 16.77 15.83 -14.12
CA LEU A 250 15.57 15.64 -14.94
C LEU A 250 15.75 14.52 -15.98
N PRO A 251 14.69 13.76 -16.32
CA PRO A 251 13.34 13.87 -15.76
C PRO A 251 13.25 13.30 -14.33
N GLU A 252 12.35 13.84 -13.52
CA GLU A 252 12.14 13.41 -12.13
C GLU A 252 10.66 13.07 -11.89
N GLU A 253 10.40 11.84 -11.46
CA GLU A 253 9.05 11.34 -11.14
C GLU A 253 8.58 11.75 -9.74
N ASN A 254 9.50 11.93 -8.78
CA ASN A 254 9.16 12.32 -7.43
C ASN A 254 9.01 13.85 -7.37
N ILE A 255 7.81 14.32 -7.72
CA ILE A 255 7.48 15.75 -7.78
C ILE A 255 7.72 16.42 -6.43
N LEU A 256 7.31 15.81 -5.31
CA LEU A 256 7.55 16.40 -3.99
C LEU A 256 9.03 16.49 -3.64
N TYR A 257 9.85 15.51 -4.02
CA TYR A 257 11.30 15.56 -3.87
C TYR A 257 11.91 16.70 -4.70
N PHE A 258 11.49 16.81 -5.96
CA PHE A 258 11.93 17.88 -6.85
C PHE A 258 11.62 19.25 -6.25
N LEU A 259 10.40 19.46 -5.75
CA LEU A 259 10.00 20.71 -5.09
C LEU A 259 10.80 20.95 -3.80
N GLU A 260 10.96 19.94 -2.94
CA GLU A 260 11.74 20.02 -1.71
C GLU A 260 13.16 20.54 -1.97
N LYS A 261 13.80 20.11 -3.06
CA LYS A 261 15.19 20.51 -3.39
C LYS A 261 15.27 21.78 -4.23
N ASN A 262 14.42 21.91 -5.25
CA ASN A 262 14.60 22.89 -6.31
C ASN A 262 13.61 24.05 -6.28
N ALA A 263 12.53 23.98 -5.49
CA ALA A 263 11.52 25.06 -5.48
C ALA A 263 12.16 26.40 -5.07
N PRO A 264 11.99 27.46 -5.87
CA PRO A 264 12.71 28.71 -5.67
C PRO A 264 12.22 29.55 -4.48
N ARG A 265 10.94 29.41 -4.10
CA ARG A 265 10.28 30.29 -3.11
C ARG A 265 9.95 29.61 -1.78
N LEU A 266 10.22 28.31 -1.65
CA LEU A 266 9.94 27.59 -0.40
C LEU A 266 10.95 27.93 0.70
N ALA A 267 10.42 28.39 1.82
CA ALA A 267 11.16 28.58 3.07
C ALA A 267 11.59 27.23 3.67
N PRO A 268 12.63 27.19 4.53
CA PRO A 268 13.12 25.94 5.12
C PRO A 268 12.03 25.11 5.81
N TRP A 269 11.14 25.75 6.58
CA TRP A 269 10.06 25.05 7.28
C TRP A 269 9.03 24.42 6.32
N GLN A 270 8.72 25.09 5.20
CA GLN A 270 7.78 24.58 4.18
C GLN A 270 8.36 23.36 3.48
N ARG A 271 9.67 23.35 3.20
CA ARG A 271 10.37 22.19 2.62
C ARG A 271 10.31 20.99 3.56
N GLU A 272 10.46 21.21 4.87
CA GLU A 272 10.37 20.12 5.84
C GLU A 272 8.94 19.56 5.93
N LEU A 273 7.89 20.37 5.83
CA LEU A 273 6.51 19.88 5.73
C LEU A 273 6.28 19.00 4.50
N ILE A 274 6.78 19.44 3.32
CA ILE A 274 6.72 18.63 2.10
C ILE A 274 7.48 17.31 2.29
N ARG A 275 8.66 17.37 2.91
CA ARG A 275 9.44 16.17 3.22
C ARG A 275 8.69 15.22 4.13
N ILE A 276 8.01 15.71 5.16
CA ILE A 276 7.18 14.89 6.06
C ILE A 276 6.13 14.12 5.27
N VAL A 277 5.34 14.81 4.43
CA VAL A 277 4.32 14.17 3.58
C VAL A 277 4.95 13.15 2.64
N ARG A 278 6.12 13.48 2.05
CA ARG A 278 6.87 12.63 1.15
C ARG A 278 7.37 11.33 1.82
N GLN A 279 7.94 11.41 3.02
CA GLN A 279 8.42 10.24 3.75
C GLN A 279 7.27 9.33 4.18
N ILE A 280 6.14 9.92 4.58
CA ILE A 280 4.93 9.15 4.89
C ILE A 280 4.39 8.46 3.63
N ALA A 281 4.35 9.15 2.50
CA ALA A 281 3.94 8.56 1.22
C ALA A 281 4.82 7.36 0.85
N GLN A 282 6.15 7.52 1.01
CA GLN A 282 7.12 6.45 0.74
C GLN A 282 6.91 5.24 1.66
N TYR A 283 6.63 5.46 2.95
CA TYR A 283 6.38 4.40 3.92
C TYR A 283 5.16 3.52 3.54
N PHE A 284 4.09 4.14 3.04
CA PHE A 284 2.88 3.43 2.61
C PHE A 284 2.97 2.84 1.19
N TYR A 285 4.01 3.17 0.44
CA TYR A 285 4.17 2.74 -0.95
C TYR A 285 4.18 1.20 -1.13
N PRO A 286 4.82 0.40 -0.25
CA PRO A 286 4.74 -1.06 -0.33
C PRO A 286 3.33 -1.61 -0.15
N GLN A 287 2.55 -1.07 0.81
CA GLN A 287 1.19 -1.54 1.07
C GLN A 287 0.27 -1.40 -0.16
N ARG A 288 0.49 -0.37 -0.98
CA ARG A 288 -0.23 -0.19 -2.25
C ARG A 288 0.13 -1.24 -3.31
N GLN A 289 1.37 -1.72 -3.29
CA GLN A 289 1.89 -2.69 -4.27
C GLN A 289 1.62 -4.16 -3.90
N THR A 290 1.29 -4.42 -2.65
CA THR A 290 1.19 -5.77 -2.09
C THR A 290 -0.13 -5.97 -1.35
N LYS A 291 -1.20 -5.30 -1.77
CA LYS A 291 -2.49 -5.35 -1.06
C LYS A 291 -3.09 -6.76 -1.08
N VAL A 292 -3.19 -7.40 -2.24
CA VAL A 292 -3.72 -8.77 -2.38
C VAL A 292 -2.86 -9.75 -1.60
N MET A 293 -1.54 -9.63 -1.67
CA MET A 293 -0.62 -10.50 -0.96
C MET A 293 -0.66 -10.30 0.55
N ASN A 294 -0.67 -9.04 1.03
CA ASN A 294 -0.71 -8.72 2.45
C ASN A 294 -2.01 -9.22 3.10
N GLU A 295 -3.16 -8.85 2.51
CA GLU A 295 -4.47 -9.28 3.01
C GLU A 295 -4.66 -10.80 2.88
N GLY A 296 -4.19 -11.37 1.77
CA GLY A 296 -4.18 -12.82 1.58
C GLY A 296 -3.33 -13.54 2.62
N CYS A 297 -2.11 -13.05 2.90
CA CYS A 297 -1.18 -13.68 3.85
C CYS A 297 -1.81 -13.72 5.25
N ALA A 298 -2.37 -12.58 5.68
CA ALA A 298 -3.05 -12.51 6.97
C ALA A 298 -4.32 -13.38 7.01
N THR A 299 -5.06 -13.44 5.90
CA THR A 299 -6.28 -14.25 5.76
C THR A 299 -6.01 -15.75 5.60
N PHE A 300 -4.83 -16.12 5.11
CA PHE A 300 -4.41 -17.51 5.08
C PHE A 300 -3.91 -17.94 6.46
N SER A 301 -3.03 -17.14 7.07
CA SER A 301 -2.46 -17.42 8.38
C SER A 301 -3.54 -17.51 9.46
N HIS A 302 -4.46 -16.55 9.55
CA HIS A 302 -5.50 -16.61 10.59
C HIS A 302 -6.43 -17.83 10.41
N TYR A 303 -6.66 -18.28 9.18
CA TYR A 303 -7.56 -19.39 8.88
C TYR A 303 -6.91 -20.69 9.30
N ARG A 304 -5.63 -20.87 8.96
CA ARG A 304 -4.82 -22.02 9.40
C ARG A 304 -4.66 -22.02 10.92
N LEU A 305 -4.28 -20.92 11.53
CA LEU A 305 -4.08 -20.81 12.98
C LEU A 305 -5.37 -21.13 13.76
N MET A 306 -6.50 -20.54 13.37
CA MET A 306 -7.80 -20.81 14.00
C MET A 306 -8.25 -22.27 13.81
N THR A 307 -8.05 -22.83 12.61
CA THR A 307 -8.33 -24.25 12.34
C THR A 307 -7.49 -25.17 13.22
N ARG A 308 -6.18 -24.89 13.35
CA ARG A 308 -5.28 -25.71 14.17
C ARG A 308 -5.59 -25.61 15.67
N LEU A 309 -5.98 -24.44 16.16
CA LEU A 309 -6.49 -24.28 17.53
C LEU A 309 -7.77 -25.10 17.78
N HIS A 310 -8.64 -25.21 16.77
CA HIS A 310 -9.86 -26.03 16.88
C HIS A 310 -9.53 -27.52 16.86
N GLU A 311 -8.69 -27.96 15.93
CA GLU A 311 -8.25 -29.36 15.81
C GLU A 311 -7.49 -29.86 17.05
N SER A 312 -6.75 -28.99 17.74
CA SER A 312 -6.06 -29.30 18.99
C SER A 312 -6.99 -29.27 20.23
N GLY A 313 -8.25 -28.83 20.07
CA GLY A 313 -9.23 -28.69 21.15
C GLY A 313 -9.08 -27.43 21.99
N GLN A 314 -8.20 -26.50 21.59
CA GLN A 314 -7.93 -25.25 22.31
C GLN A 314 -9.01 -24.18 22.11
N ILE A 315 -9.84 -24.28 21.07
CA ILE A 315 -11.07 -23.49 20.93
C ILE A 315 -12.27 -24.40 20.70
N THR A 316 -13.44 -23.96 21.15
CA THR A 316 -14.68 -24.74 21.07
C THR A 316 -15.31 -24.70 19.67
N ASP A 317 -16.23 -25.63 19.37
CA ASP A 317 -17.02 -25.61 18.13
C ASP A 317 -17.80 -24.30 17.98
N GLY A 318 -18.33 -23.74 19.08
CA GLY A 318 -19.05 -22.46 19.08
C GLY A 318 -18.14 -21.29 18.66
N SER A 319 -16.94 -21.22 19.25
CA SER A 319 -15.93 -20.23 18.86
C SER A 319 -15.48 -20.40 17.41
N PHE A 320 -15.34 -21.64 16.95
CA PHE A 320 -14.96 -21.91 15.56
C PHE A 320 -16.05 -21.46 14.57
N MET A 321 -17.33 -21.65 14.90
CA MET A 321 -18.44 -21.16 14.08
C MET A 321 -18.52 -19.63 14.04
N GLU A 322 -18.29 -18.96 15.17
CA GLU A 322 -18.18 -17.49 15.23
C GLU A 322 -17.03 -16.98 14.34
N PHE A 323 -15.86 -17.63 14.41
CA PHE A 323 -14.73 -17.36 13.53
C PHE A 323 -15.10 -17.53 12.05
N LEU A 324 -15.71 -18.65 11.66
CA LEU A 324 -16.09 -18.90 10.27
C LEU A 324 -17.07 -17.84 9.74
N HIS A 325 -17.98 -17.36 10.58
CA HIS A 325 -18.89 -16.27 10.21
C HIS A 325 -18.12 -14.97 9.91
N SER A 326 -17.18 -14.58 10.78
CA SER A 326 -16.34 -13.39 10.57
C SER A 326 -15.44 -13.55 9.34
N HIS A 327 -14.77 -14.69 9.18
CA HIS A 327 -13.90 -14.97 8.04
C HIS A 327 -14.66 -14.90 6.71
N THR A 328 -15.79 -15.62 6.60
CA THR A 328 -16.61 -15.65 5.37
C THR A 328 -17.19 -14.28 5.01
N SER A 329 -17.45 -13.43 6.00
CA SER A 329 -17.89 -12.05 5.76
C SER A 329 -16.80 -11.19 5.12
N VAL A 330 -15.53 -11.39 5.52
CA VAL A 330 -14.38 -10.64 4.98
C VAL A 330 -13.99 -11.11 3.59
N VAL A 331 -14.00 -12.43 3.35
CA VAL A 331 -13.65 -13.01 2.03
C VAL A 331 -14.82 -13.05 1.04
N PHE A 332 -15.95 -12.43 1.39
CA PHE A 332 -17.10 -12.36 0.49
C PHE A 332 -16.76 -11.52 -0.76
N GLN A 333 -16.95 -12.11 -1.94
CA GLN A 333 -16.84 -11.45 -3.23
C GLN A 333 -18.24 -11.35 -3.86
N PRO A 334 -18.83 -10.14 -3.98
CA PRO A 334 -20.03 -9.95 -4.77
C PRO A 334 -19.83 -10.38 -6.23
N GLU A 335 -20.87 -10.91 -6.86
CA GLU A 335 -20.88 -11.17 -8.32
C GLU A 335 -20.87 -9.84 -9.10
N TYR A 336 -20.47 -9.86 -10.37
CA TYR A 336 -20.24 -8.64 -11.17
C TYR A 336 -21.49 -7.79 -11.39
N ASP A 337 -22.68 -8.37 -11.27
CA ASP A 337 -24.00 -7.75 -11.42
C ASP A 337 -24.65 -7.35 -10.08
N ASP A 338 -23.98 -7.63 -8.95
CA ASP A 338 -24.43 -7.17 -7.63
C ASP A 338 -24.16 -5.66 -7.47
N PRO A 339 -25.13 -4.85 -7.01
CA PRO A 339 -24.93 -3.41 -6.77
C PRO A 339 -23.81 -3.06 -5.79
N ARG A 340 -23.38 -4.01 -4.97
CA ARG A 340 -22.27 -3.86 -4.01
C ARG A 340 -20.91 -4.17 -4.63
N TYR A 341 -20.85 -4.65 -5.87
CA TYR A 341 -19.60 -4.91 -6.57
C TYR A 341 -18.83 -3.61 -6.80
N SER A 342 -17.61 -3.55 -6.25
CA SER A 342 -16.72 -2.39 -6.39
C SER A 342 -15.31 -2.83 -6.85
N GLY A 343 -15.24 -3.92 -7.62
CA GLY A 343 -13.99 -4.57 -8.01
C GLY A 343 -13.73 -5.88 -7.27
N ILE A 344 -12.52 -6.40 -7.46
CA ILE A 344 -12.09 -7.67 -6.85
C ILE A 344 -11.64 -7.42 -5.42
N ASN A 345 -12.26 -8.13 -4.49
CA ASN A 345 -11.93 -8.13 -3.08
C ASN A 345 -10.52 -8.76 -2.88
N PRO A 346 -9.52 -8.00 -2.40
CA PRO A 346 -8.16 -8.51 -2.22
C PRO A 346 -8.09 -9.67 -1.21
N TYR A 347 -8.94 -9.68 -0.18
CA TYR A 347 -9.04 -10.78 0.78
C TYR A 347 -9.49 -12.06 0.10
N ALA A 348 -10.54 -11.97 -0.72
CA ALA A 348 -11.11 -13.12 -1.43
C ALA A 348 -10.14 -13.71 -2.46
N LEU A 349 -9.50 -12.84 -3.26
CA LEU A 349 -8.51 -13.28 -4.26
C LEU A 349 -7.25 -13.83 -3.60
N GLY A 350 -6.67 -13.08 -2.65
CA GLY A 350 -5.44 -13.46 -1.96
C GLY A 350 -5.60 -14.79 -1.23
N PHE A 351 -6.67 -14.96 -0.46
CA PHE A 351 -6.96 -16.21 0.24
C PHE A 351 -7.14 -17.38 -0.72
N ALA A 352 -7.97 -17.23 -1.77
CA ALA A 352 -8.20 -18.29 -2.74
C ALA A 352 -6.93 -18.72 -3.47
N MET A 353 -6.05 -17.78 -3.80
CA MET A 353 -4.74 -18.09 -4.40
C MET A 353 -3.85 -18.87 -3.43
N MET A 354 -3.79 -18.47 -2.15
CA MET A 354 -2.91 -19.13 -1.17
C MET A 354 -3.39 -20.53 -0.78
N GLU A 355 -4.70 -20.72 -0.62
CA GLU A 355 -5.29 -22.06 -0.48
C GLU A 355 -4.94 -22.95 -1.68
N ASP A 356 -4.98 -22.41 -2.90
CA ASP A 356 -4.71 -23.18 -4.10
C ASP A 356 -3.22 -23.48 -4.26
N ILE A 357 -2.32 -22.56 -3.90
CA ILE A 357 -0.86 -22.81 -3.87
C ILE A 357 -0.55 -23.97 -2.93
N GLU A 358 -1.09 -23.97 -1.71
CA GLU A 358 -0.91 -25.06 -0.76
C GLU A 358 -1.45 -26.39 -1.32
N ARG A 359 -2.66 -26.37 -1.89
CA ARG A 359 -3.25 -27.55 -2.54
C ARG A 359 -2.38 -28.07 -3.67
N ILE A 360 -1.85 -27.21 -4.53
CA ILE A 360 -0.98 -27.58 -5.65
C ILE A 360 0.33 -28.20 -5.13
N ALA A 361 0.91 -27.65 -4.08
CA ALA A 361 2.13 -28.18 -3.48
C ALA A 361 1.93 -29.58 -2.87
N ILE A 362 0.76 -29.88 -2.31
CA ILE A 362 0.49 -31.14 -1.60
C ILE A 362 -0.18 -32.20 -2.50
N ALA A 363 -1.20 -31.81 -3.25
CA ALA A 363 -2.08 -32.69 -4.02
C ALA A 363 -2.42 -32.08 -5.40
N PRO A 364 -1.43 -31.96 -6.31
CA PRO A 364 -1.63 -31.36 -7.62
C PRO A 364 -2.42 -32.28 -8.56
N THR A 365 -3.25 -31.66 -9.41
CA THR A 365 -3.86 -32.27 -10.58
C THR A 365 -2.88 -32.30 -11.77
N PRO A 366 -3.18 -33.04 -12.86
CA PRO A 366 -2.36 -32.98 -14.08
C PRO A 366 -2.25 -31.56 -14.68
N GLU A 367 -3.31 -30.75 -14.59
CA GLU A 367 -3.29 -29.35 -15.04
C GLU A 367 -2.34 -28.51 -14.18
N ASP A 368 -2.36 -28.69 -12.87
CA ASP A 368 -1.45 -27.97 -11.96
C ASP A 368 0.01 -28.32 -12.26
N ARG A 369 0.32 -29.58 -12.57
CA ARG A 369 1.68 -30.01 -12.94
C ARG A 369 2.15 -29.40 -14.26
N ALA A 370 1.23 -29.12 -15.18
CA ALA A 370 1.55 -28.48 -16.46
C ALA A 370 1.79 -26.97 -16.28
N PHE A 371 1.01 -26.31 -15.43
CA PHE A 371 1.10 -24.86 -15.20
C PHE A 371 2.18 -24.46 -14.19
N PHE A 372 2.43 -25.30 -13.18
CA PHE A 372 3.33 -25.01 -12.06
C PHE A 372 4.34 -26.16 -11.85
N PRO A 373 5.17 -26.48 -12.86
CA PRO A 373 6.11 -27.61 -12.78
C PRO A 373 7.12 -27.45 -11.64
N ASP A 374 7.41 -26.22 -11.23
CA ASP A 374 8.45 -25.90 -10.25
C ASP A 374 8.08 -26.32 -8.81
N PHE A 375 6.78 -26.32 -8.46
CA PHE A 375 6.34 -26.61 -7.08
C PHE A 375 5.18 -27.60 -6.96
N ALA A 376 4.52 -27.98 -8.06
CA ALA A 376 3.40 -28.91 -8.02
C ALA A 376 3.80 -30.29 -7.45
N GLY A 377 3.32 -30.61 -6.26
CA GLY A 377 3.61 -31.86 -5.56
C GLY A 377 4.96 -31.88 -4.82
N CYS A 378 5.54 -30.73 -4.50
CA CYS A 378 6.77 -30.64 -3.72
C CYS A 378 6.61 -31.11 -2.25
N GLY A 379 5.38 -31.14 -1.73
CA GLY A 379 5.06 -31.58 -0.38
C GLY A 379 5.22 -30.52 0.71
N ASP A 380 5.66 -29.30 0.39
CA ASP A 380 5.82 -28.18 1.34
C ASP A 380 5.07 -26.92 0.87
N GLY A 381 3.75 -26.91 1.04
CA GLY A 381 2.91 -25.77 0.65
C GLY A 381 3.24 -24.47 1.39
N TYR A 382 3.55 -24.55 2.69
CA TYR A 382 3.94 -23.39 3.47
C TYR A 382 5.30 -22.83 3.04
N GLY A 383 6.24 -23.68 2.60
CA GLY A 383 7.49 -23.25 1.98
C GLY A 383 7.28 -22.41 0.72
N VAL A 384 6.41 -22.86 -0.18
CA VAL A 384 6.07 -22.12 -1.40
C VAL A 384 5.41 -20.78 -1.07
N LEU A 385 4.52 -20.75 -0.07
CA LEU A 385 3.87 -19.52 0.36
C LEU A 385 4.85 -18.51 0.95
N ARG A 386 5.78 -18.94 1.82
CA ARG A 386 6.81 -18.06 2.38
C ARG A 386 7.71 -17.47 1.29
N ASP A 387 8.10 -18.28 0.30
CA ASP A 387 8.86 -17.79 -0.86
C ASP A 387 8.05 -16.76 -1.66
N ALA A 388 6.77 -17.04 -1.91
CA ALA A 388 5.89 -16.10 -2.59
C ALA A 388 5.76 -14.78 -1.82
N TRP A 389 5.51 -14.84 -0.50
CA TRP A 389 5.37 -13.66 0.36
C TRP A 389 6.65 -12.83 0.46
N GLU A 390 7.82 -13.46 0.44
CA GLU A 390 9.11 -12.75 0.52
C GLU A 390 9.46 -12.05 -0.80
N ASN A 391 9.20 -12.69 -1.95
CA ASN A 391 9.87 -12.33 -3.22
C ASN A 391 8.98 -11.67 -4.28
N PHE A 392 7.67 -11.51 -4.04
CA PHE A 392 6.73 -10.98 -5.05
C PHE A 392 5.94 -9.75 -4.57
N ARG A 393 5.35 -9.04 -5.55
CA ARG A 393 4.33 -7.99 -5.40
C ARG A 393 3.02 -8.48 -6.02
N ASP A 394 1.91 -7.79 -5.82
CA ASP A 394 0.60 -8.25 -6.31
C ASP A 394 0.60 -8.58 -7.80
N GLU A 395 1.13 -7.68 -8.64
CA GLU A 395 1.20 -7.87 -10.10
C GLU A 395 1.93 -9.17 -10.47
N SER A 396 3.08 -9.42 -9.85
CA SER A 396 3.96 -10.53 -10.19
C SER A 396 3.49 -11.82 -9.54
N PHE A 397 2.94 -11.74 -8.33
CA PHE A 397 2.29 -12.86 -7.65
C PHE A 397 1.09 -13.37 -8.43
N ILE A 398 0.21 -12.48 -8.89
CA ILE A 398 -0.92 -12.86 -9.76
C ILE A 398 -0.42 -13.46 -11.07
N LEU A 399 0.58 -12.83 -11.69
CA LEU A 399 1.11 -13.32 -12.96
C LEU A 399 1.76 -14.70 -12.85
N GLN A 400 2.43 -14.99 -11.73
CA GLN A 400 3.15 -16.24 -11.53
C GLN A 400 2.30 -17.35 -10.92
N PHE A 401 1.41 -17.05 -9.97
CA PHE A 401 0.74 -18.06 -9.15
C PHE A 401 -0.77 -18.19 -9.36
N LEU A 402 -1.43 -17.27 -10.10
CA LEU A 402 -2.87 -17.43 -10.36
C LEU A 402 -3.12 -18.68 -11.22
N SER A 403 -3.82 -19.65 -10.64
CA SER A 403 -4.08 -20.94 -11.27
C SER A 403 -5.35 -20.95 -12.14
N PRO A 404 -5.40 -21.83 -13.16
CA PRO A 404 -6.63 -22.12 -13.88
C PRO A 404 -7.80 -22.53 -12.96
N ASN A 405 -7.51 -23.24 -11.86
CA ASN A 405 -8.52 -23.66 -10.91
C ASN A 405 -9.18 -22.46 -10.21
N VAL A 406 -8.40 -21.49 -9.75
CA VAL A 406 -8.92 -20.27 -9.11
C VAL A 406 -9.68 -19.41 -10.13
N ILE A 407 -9.15 -19.27 -11.36
CA ILE A 407 -9.82 -18.53 -12.45
C ILE A 407 -11.23 -19.10 -12.71
N ARG A 408 -11.36 -20.44 -12.77
CA ARG A 408 -12.67 -21.09 -12.93
C ARG A 408 -13.55 -20.95 -11.69
N LYS A 409 -13.01 -21.18 -10.49
CA LYS A 409 -13.76 -21.11 -9.23
C LYS A 409 -14.38 -19.73 -9.01
N GLN A 410 -13.64 -18.67 -9.35
CA GLN A 410 -14.12 -17.28 -9.26
C GLN A 410 -14.79 -16.77 -10.55
N LYS A 411 -14.92 -17.61 -11.58
CA LYS A 411 -15.50 -17.27 -12.89
C LYS A 411 -14.90 -16.01 -13.52
N LEU A 412 -13.59 -15.81 -13.39
CA LEU A 412 -12.93 -14.60 -13.90
C LEU A 412 -12.98 -14.57 -15.43
N PHE A 413 -13.19 -13.37 -15.98
CA PHE A 413 -13.16 -13.09 -17.41
C PHE A 413 -12.54 -11.73 -17.68
N ARG A 414 -12.07 -11.51 -18.90
CA ARG A 414 -11.48 -10.26 -19.37
C ARG A 414 -12.49 -9.53 -20.25
N LEU A 415 -12.79 -8.29 -19.89
CA LEU A 415 -13.44 -7.33 -20.77
C LEU A 415 -12.38 -6.54 -21.54
N VAL A 416 -12.67 -6.23 -22.79
CA VAL A 416 -11.93 -5.29 -23.62
C VAL A 416 -12.90 -4.23 -24.07
N ASP A 417 -12.55 -2.99 -23.75
CA ASP A 417 -13.25 -1.76 -24.12
C ASP A 417 -12.27 -0.98 -24.99
N ASP A 418 -12.38 -1.16 -26.31
CA ASP A 418 -11.53 -0.52 -27.31
C ASP A 418 -12.28 0.70 -27.85
N SER A 419 -11.63 1.86 -27.89
CA SER A 419 -12.26 3.09 -28.35
C SER A 419 -12.58 3.09 -29.84
N GLU A 420 -11.98 2.17 -30.61
CA GLU A 420 -12.28 1.95 -32.02
C GLU A 420 -13.50 1.03 -32.25
N ASP A 421 -13.97 0.30 -31.22
CA ASP A 421 -15.10 -0.61 -31.31
C ASP A 421 -16.35 -0.04 -30.59
N ASP A 422 -17.52 -0.21 -31.20
CA ASP A 422 -18.79 0.26 -30.62
C ASP A 422 -19.31 -0.65 -29.48
N GLU A 423 -18.74 -1.84 -29.30
CA GLU A 423 -19.19 -2.85 -28.35
C GLU A 423 -18.07 -3.29 -27.39
N ILE A 424 -18.40 -3.43 -26.11
CA ILE A 424 -17.50 -4.03 -25.11
C ILE A 424 -17.52 -5.55 -25.29
N VAL A 425 -16.35 -6.15 -25.50
CA VAL A 425 -16.23 -7.59 -25.80
C VAL A 425 -15.68 -8.37 -24.60
N VAL A 426 -16.29 -9.52 -24.30
CA VAL A 426 -15.70 -10.53 -23.42
C VAL A 426 -14.62 -11.28 -24.18
N ALA A 427 -13.40 -10.73 -24.17
CA ALA A 427 -12.29 -11.21 -25.00
C ALA A 427 -11.68 -12.53 -24.52
N SER A 428 -11.79 -12.86 -23.24
CA SER A 428 -11.26 -14.11 -22.70
C SER A 428 -12.04 -14.56 -21.48
N ILE A 429 -12.29 -15.87 -21.41
CA ILE A 429 -13.04 -16.50 -20.32
C ILE A 429 -12.16 -17.52 -19.59
N HIS A 430 -12.73 -18.20 -18.61
CA HIS A 430 -12.07 -19.22 -17.80
C HIS A 430 -11.90 -20.56 -18.55
N ASP A 431 -11.26 -20.53 -19.73
CA ASP A 431 -10.90 -21.70 -20.54
C ASP A 431 -9.38 -21.76 -20.83
N GLU A 432 -8.91 -22.86 -21.43
CA GLU A 432 -7.48 -23.12 -21.68
C GLU A 432 -6.80 -22.01 -22.51
N ARG A 433 -7.55 -21.36 -23.40
CA ARG A 433 -7.03 -20.28 -24.25
C ARG A 433 -7.02 -18.94 -23.50
N GLY A 434 -7.98 -18.73 -22.62
CA GLY A 434 -8.20 -17.50 -21.88
C GLY A 434 -7.37 -17.35 -20.60
N TYR A 435 -6.93 -18.44 -19.94
CA TYR A 435 -6.21 -18.35 -18.66
C TYR A 435 -5.02 -17.38 -18.69
N LYS A 436 -4.20 -17.45 -19.73
CA LYS A 436 -3.04 -16.57 -19.87
C LYS A 436 -3.45 -15.11 -20.00
N ALA A 437 -4.47 -14.81 -20.80
CA ALA A 437 -4.96 -13.47 -21.04
C ALA A 437 -5.65 -12.88 -19.79
N VAL A 438 -6.50 -13.67 -19.11
CA VAL A 438 -7.14 -13.27 -17.85
C VAL A 438 -6.09 -12.97 -16.79
N ARG A 439 -5.08 -13.83 -16.64
CA ARG A 439 -3.99 -13.64 -15.67
C ARG A 439 -3.16 -12.38 -15.97
N GLN A 440 -2.82 -12.14 -17.23
CA GLN A 440 -2.10 -10.93 -17.63
C GLN A 440 -2.91 -9.66 -17.39
N SER A 441 -4.20 -9.67 -17.73
CA SER A 441 -5.09 -8.52 -17.50
C SER A 441 -5.30 -8.25 -16.02
N LEU A 442 -5.52 -9.28 -15.21
CA LEU A 442 -5.66 -9.12 -13.76
C LEU A 442 -4.37 -8.60 -13.14
N SER A 443 -3.21 -9.17 -13.50
CA SER A 443 -1.90 -8.70 -13.05
C SER A 443 -1.70 -7.20 -13.32
N ARG A 444 -2.05 -6.72 -14.52
CA ARG A 444 -1.97 -5.29 -14.88
C ARG A 444 -2.89 -4.39 -14.07
N GLN A 445 -4.02 -4.88 -13.56
CA GLN A 445 -4.90 -4.08 -12.70
C GLN A 445 -4.26 -3.76 -11.34
N PHE A 446 -3.31 -4.59 -10.89
CA PHE A 446 -2.57 -4.39 -9.63
C PHE A 446 -1.18 -3.76 -9.82
N ASP A 447 -0.83 -3.37 -11.05
CA ASP A 447 0.40 -2.62 -11.34
C ASP A 447 0.20 -1.16 -10.91
N VAL A 448 0.87 -0.76 -9.83
CA VAL A 448 0.79 0.60 -9.28
C VAL A 448 1.29 1.65 -10.28
N GLY A 449 2.23 1.29 -11.16
CA GLY A 449 2.71 2.17 -12.22
C GLY A 449 1.68 2.45 -13.31
N ARG A 450 0.65 1.59 -13.44
CA ARG A 450 -0.51 1.81 -14.32
C ARG A 450 -1.68 2.48 -13.60
N GLN A 451 -1.81 2.30 -12.28
CA GLN A 451 -2.87 2.94 -11.50
C GLN A 451 -2.62 4.43 -11.29
N ASP A 452 -1.38 4.82 -11.03
CA ASP A 452 -1.00 6.22 -10.88
C ASP A 452 -0.56 6.80 -12.23
N PRO A 453 -1.09 7.96 -12.66
CA PRO A 453 -0.62 8.63 -13.87
C PRO A 453 0.90 8.82 -13.87
N ASP A 454 1.55 8.57 -15.01
CA ASP A 454 3.00 8.76 -15.14
C ASP A 454 3.33 10.22 -15.41
N ILE A 455 3.40 11.02 -14.34
CA ILE A 455 3.69 12.45 -14.39
C ILE A 455 5.11 12.71 -13.90
N GLN A 456 5.91 13.37 -14.73
CA GLN A 456 7.31 13.65 -14.46
C GLN A 456 7.64 15.12 -14.71
N VAL A 457 8.54 15.69 -13.92
CA VAL A 457 9.13 17.00 -14.21
C VAL A 457 10.09 16.82 -15.38
N ALA A 458 9.82 17.50 -16.49
CA ALA A 458 10.57 17.36 -17.74
C ALA A 458 11.57 18.50 -17.96
N ASP A 459 11.20 19.74 -17.62
CA ASP A 459 12.06 20.92 -17.73
C ASP A 459 11.64 22.05 -16.78
N VAL A 460 12.52 23.04 -16.62
CA VAL A 460 12.25 24.31 -15.95
C VAL A 460 12.76 25.46 -16.83
N ASP A 461 11.91 26.44 -17.12
CA ASP A 461 12.32 27.64 -17.86
C ASP A 461 13.14 28.60 -16.99
N LEU A 462 14.44 28.32 -16.83
CA LEU A 462 15.34 29.18 -16.07
C LEU A 462 15.65 30.53 -16.76
N ALA A 463 15.39 30.65 -18.06
CA ALA A 463 15.75 31.81 -18.86
C ALA A 463 14.62 32.87 -18.91
N GLY A 464 13.37 32.42 -18.83
CA GLY A 464 12.18 33.25 -18.88
C GLY A 464 11.48 33.40 -17.53
N ASP A 465 10.28 32.85 -17.43
CA ASP A 465 9.33 33.07 -16.34
C ASP A 465 9.44 32.06 -15.19
N ARG A 466 10.41 31.13 -15.25
CA ARG A 466 10.60 30.03 -14.29
C ARG A 466 9.43 29.05 -14.28
N LYS A 467 8.72 28.91 -15.40
CA LYS A 467 7.66 27.92 -15.55
C LYS A 467 8.18 26.48 -15.42
N LEU A 468 7.47 25.68 -14.64
CA LEU A 468 7.73 24.24 -14.49
C LEU A 468 7.01 23.49 -15.61
N ILE A 469 7.74 22.65 -16.35
CA ILE A 469 7.17 21.83 -17.42
C ILE A 469 7.12 20.38 -16.94
N LEU A 470 5.92 19.82 -16.94
CA LEU A 470 5.65 18.43 -16.60
C LEU A 470 5.18 17.68 -17.85
N HIS A 471 5.55 16.41 -17.95
CA HIS A 471 5.03 15.49 -18.94
C HIS A 471 4.20 14.42 -18.25
N HIS A 472 2.99 14.18 -18.75
CA HIS A 472 2.21 12.98 -18.48
C HIS A 472 2.40 12.02 -19.66
N ASN A 473 2.98 10.83 -19.43
CA ASN A 473 3.05 9.81 -20.47
C ASN A 473 1.70 9.08 -20.52
N VAL A 474 0.95 9.28 -21.60
CA VAL A 474 -0.37 8.68 -21.78
C VAL A 474 -0.22 7.16 -21.97
N VAL A 475 -1.00 6.40 -21.22
CA VAL A 475 -1.03 4.94 -21.27
C VAL A 475 -2.42 4.50 -21.71
N ASP A 476 -2.46 3.58 -22.68
CA ASP A 476 -3.69 2.98 -23.21
C ASP A 476 -4.70 4.06 -23.73
N GLY A 477 -4.22 5.20 -24.22
CA GLY A 477 -5.05 6.30 -24.77
C GLY A 477 -5.84 7.11 -23.74
N ILE A 478 -5.59 6.90 -22.44
CA ILE A 478 -6.36 7.51 -21.35
C ILE A 478 -5.71 8.83 -20.90
N THR A 479 -6.34 9.95 -21.21
CA THR A 479 -5.91 11.30 -20.77
C THR A 479 -6.48 11.70 -19.41
N LEU A 480 -5.90 12.73 -18.79
CA LEU A 480 -6.38 13.25 -17.51
C LEU A 480 -7.69 14.04 -17.66
N ASP A 481 -8.56 13.97 -16.64
CA ASP A 481 -9.70 14.88 -16.55
C ASP A 481 -9.22 16.32 -16.33
N GLY A 482 -9.60 17.23 -17.23
CA GLY A 482 -9.10 18.59 -17.22
C GLY A 482 -9.48 19.41 -15.98
N LYS A 483 -10.62 19.12 -15.33
CA LYS A 483 -11.03 19.85 -14.11
C LYS A 483 -10.20 19.42 -12.91
N ASP A 484 -9.96 18.13 -12.76
CA ASP A 484 -9.18 17.62 -11.65
C ASP A 484 -7.68 17.89 -11.87
N ALA A 485 -7.17 17.77 -13.11
CA ALA A 485 -5.83 18.20 -13.47
C ALA A 485 -5.57 19.66 -13.11
N ALA A 486 -6.49 20.58 -13.46
CA ALA A 486 -6.34 22.00 -13.14
C ALA A 486 -6.27 22.26 -11.61
N LYS A 487 -7.06 21.54 -10.80
CA LYS A 487 -7.01 21.68 -9.33
C LYS A 487 -5.68 21.19 -8.75
N VAL A 488 -5.18 20.04 -9.20
CA VAL A 488 -3.91 19.49 -8.72
C VAL A 488 -2.74 20.37 -9.17
N LEU A 489 -2.75 20.83 -10.42
CA LEU A 489 -1.73 21.75 -10.93
C LEU A 489 -1.74 23.10 -10.22
N HIS A 490 -2.88 23.56 -9.71
CA HIS A 490 -2.94 24.75 -8.86
C HIS A 490 -2.15 24.56 -7.56
N HIS A 491 -2.30 23.42 -6.89
CA HIS A 491 -1.50 23.08 -5.69
C HIS A 491 -0.01 22.97 -6.02
N LEU A 492 0.34 22.34 -7.14
CA LEU A 492 1.72 22.27 -7.61
C LEU A 492 2.32 23.67 -7.87
N ALA A 493 1.57 24.54 -8.55
CA ALA A 493 1.98 25.91 -8.82
C ALA A 493 2.16 26.72 -7.52
N ASN A 494 1.29 26.52 -6.54
CA ASN A 494 1.41 27.13 -5.21
C ASN A 494 2.74 26.74 -4.52
N LEU A 495 3.13 25.46 -4.54
CA LEU A 495 4.40 25.01 -3.97
C LEU A 495 5.61 25.46 -4.78
N TRP A 496 5.51 25.50 -6.10
CA TRP A 496 6.58 25.96 -6.99
C TRP A 496 6.80 27.48 -6.92
N GLY A 497 5.71 28.24 -6.76
CA GLY A 497 5.68 29.70 -6.67
C GLY A 497 5.62 30.43 -8.02
N TYR A 498 5.64 29.70 -9.14
CA TYR A 498 5.49 30.20 -10.52
C TYR A 498 4.49 29.32 -11.28
N ASP A 499 4.19 29.70 -12.53
CA ASP A 499 3.27 28.92 -13.37
C ASP A 499 3.84 27.51 -13.67
N VAL A 500 2.93 26.58 -13.92
CA VAL A 500 3.25 25.19 -14.28
C VAL A 500 2.47 24.81 -15.52
N LYS A 501 3.06 23.97 -16.36
CA LYS A 501 2.41 23.44 -17.56
C LYS A 501 2.62 21.94 -17.63
N LEU A 502 1.53 21.21 -17.74
CA LEU A 502 1.51 19.77 -17.97
C LEU A 502 1.19 19.50 -19.43
N LEU A 503 2.03 18.71 -20.08
CA LEU A 503 1.82 18.22 -21.45
C LEU A 503 1.50 16.73 -21.37
N GLU A 504 0.38 16.31 -21.95
CA GLU A 504 0.08 14.89 -22.13
C GLU A 504 0.72 14.43 -23.43
N ILE A 505 1.60 13.44 -23.33
CA ILE A 505 2.43 12.94 -24.43
C ILE A 505 2.00 11.52 -24.77
N GLU A 506 1.66 11.32 -26.03
CA GLU A 506 1.35 10.03 -26.64
C GLU A 506 2.18 9.89 -27.91
N ASP A 507 2.96 8.81 -28.04
CA ASP A 507 3.86 8.55 -29.17
C ASP A 507 4.81 9.73 -29.55
N GLY A 508 5.16 10.55 -28.55
CA GLY A 508 6.04 11.72 -28.72
C GLY A 508 5.31 12.99 -29.19
N GLU A 509 4.01 12.93 -29.43
CA GLU A 509 3.17 14.08 -29.75
C GLU A 509 2.41 14.56 -28.52
N THR A 510 2.15 15.87 -28.44
CA THR A 510 1.33 16.45 -27.37
C THR A 510 -0.14 16.36 -27.75
N VAL A 511 -0.90 15.54 -27.03
CA VAL A 511 -2.33 15.33 -27.28
C VAL A 511 -3.21 16.26 -26.45
N ALA A 512 -2.75 16.68 -25.27
CA ALA A 512 -3.42 17.65 -24.42
C ALA A 512 -2.42 18.50 -23.63
N ALA A 513 -2.86 19.67 -23.17
CA ALA A 513 -2.05 20.54 -22.33
C ALA A 513 -2.91 21.21 -21.26
N HIS A 514 -2.36 21.29 -20.05
CA HIS A 514 -3.02 21.90 -18.90
C HIS A 514 -2.08 22.91 -18.26
N ASP A 515 -2.60 24.09 -17.93
CA ASP A 515 -1.83 25.15 -17.26
C ASP A 515 -2.32 25.30 -15.82
N GLY A 516 -1.37 25.56 -14.90
CA GLY A 516 -1.64 25.89 -13.51
C GLY A 516 -0.91 27.17 -13.11
N SER A 517 -1.58 28.02 -12.36
CA SER A 517 -0.99 29.27 -11.85
C SER A 517 -1.11 29.35 -10.33
N PRO A 518 -0.10 29.92 -9.64
CA PRO A 518 -0.13 30.07 -8.20
C PRO A 518 -1.18 31.11 -7.79
N SER A 519 -1.82 30.86 -6.66
CA SER A 519 -2.69 31.84 -5.99
C SER A 519 -1.87 33.05 -5.52
N ARG A 520 -2.52 34.21 -5.44
CA ARG A 520 -1.88 35.43 -4.91
C ARG A 520 -1.53 35.32 -3.43
N ALA A 521 -2.24 34.48 -2.67
CA ALA A 521 -2.01 34.27 -1.24
C ALA A 521 -0.71 33.51 -0.93
N PHE A 522 -0.18 32.74 -1.89
CA PHE A 522 1.09 32.01 -1.78
C PHE A 522 2.33 32.83 -2.19
N ARG A 523 2.18 34.12 -2.54
CA ARG A 523 3.26 34.98 -3.06
C ARG A 523 3.98 35.80 -2.00
#